data_AF-A0A2A3JNR1-F1
#
_entry.id   AF-A0A2A3JNR1-F1
#
_cell.length_a   1.000
_cell.length_b   1.000
_cell.length_c   1.000
_cell.angle_alpha   90.00
_cell.angle_beta   90.00
_cell.angle_gamma   90.00
#
_symmetry.space_group_name_H-M   'P 1'
#
loop_
_entity.id
_entity.type
_entity.pdbx_description
1 polymer ?
#
loop_
_entity_poly.entity_id
_entity_poly.type
_entity_poly.pdbx_seq_one_letter_code
_entity_poly.pdbx_strand_id
1 'polypeptide(L)' 'MPTEILMPALSPTMEEGTLAKWLVKEGDTVSSGDIIAEIETD' A
#
# COMPACT_ATOMS: atom_id res chain seq x y z
N MET A 1 10.74 -14.75 -6.42
CA MET A 1 10.43 -13.53 -7.20
C MET A 1 9.60 -12.64 -6.29
N PRO A 2 9.97 -11.37 -6.07
CA PRO A 2 9.12 -10.44 -5.32
C PRO A 2 7.82 -10.19 -6.10
N THR A 3 6.71 -10.03 -5.39
CA THR A 3 5.45 -9.58 -5.98
C THR A 3 5.42 -8.07 -5.88
N GLU A 4 5.36 -7.38 -7.02
CA GLU A 4 5.23 -5.93 -7.02
C GLU A 4 3.84 -5.54 -6.54
N ILE A 5 3.79 -4.74 -5.47
CA ILE A 5 2.54 -4.14 -5.00
C ILE A 5 2.48 -2.74 -5.58
N LEU A 6 1.64 -2.59 -6.60
CA LEU A 6 1.31 -1.31 -7.19
C LEU A 6 0.20 -0.66 -6.38
N MET A 7 0.27 0.66 -6.23
CA MET A 7 -0.78 1.43 -5.57
C MET A 7 -2.09 1.28 -6.37
N PRO A 8 -3.16 0.73 -5.79
CA PRO A 8 -4.46 0.73 -6.45
C PRO A 8 -5.01 2.16 -6.44
N ALA A 9 -5.67 2.57 -7.53
CA ALA A 9 -6.42 3.82 -7.52
C ALA A 9 -7.57 3.71 -6.52
N LEU A 10 -7.50 4.45 -5.41
CA LEU A 10 -8.52 4.42 -4.35
C LEU A 10 -9.75 5.28 -4.68
N SER A 11 -9.66 6.14 -5.70
CA SER A 11 -10.77 6.96 -6.21
C SER A 11 -10.62 7.18 -7.72
N PRO A 12 -11.72 7.29 -8.48
CA PRO A 12 -11.67 7.52 -9.93
C PRO A 12 -11.02 8.85 -10.34
N THR A 13 -10.83 9.79 -9.40
CA THR A 13 -10.16 11.08 -9.62
C THR A 13 -8.81 11.19 -8.92
N MET A 14 -8.33 10.12 -8.28
CA MET A 14 -7.08 10.14 -7.53
C MET A 14 -5.91 9.89 -8.48
N GLU A 15 -5.08 10.92 -8.67
CA GLU A 15 -3.85 10.84 -9.47
C GLU A 15 -2.63 10.50 -8.62
N GLU A 16 -2.58 11.01 -7.39
CA GLU A 16 -1.46 10.84 -6.47
C GLU A 16 -1.97 10.50 -5.05
N GLY A 17 -1.23 9.68 -4.33
CA GLY A 17 -1.49 9.32 -2.93
C GLY A 17 -0.21 9.38 -2.13
N THR A 18 -0.26 9.95 -0.93
CA THR A 18 0.89 10.01 -0.04
C THR A 18 0.91 8.76 0.83
N LEU A 19 2.02 8.01 0.79
CA LEU A 19 2.23 6.91 1.71
C LEU A 19 2.43 7.48 3.12
N ALA A 20 1.40 7.37 3.96
CA ALA A 20 1.43 7.88 5.32
C ALA A 20 2.28 6.99 6.24
N LYS A 21 2.12 5.67 6.12
CA LYS A 21 2.81 4.73 7.02
C LYS A 21 2.92 3.31 6.48
N TRP A 22 4.07 2.69 6.68
CA TRP A 22 4.22 1.23 6.55
C TRP A 22 3.81 0.51 7.84
N LEU A 23 2.93 -0.47 7.72
CA LEU A 23 2.51 -1.35 8.82
C LEU A 23 3.35 -2.63 8.88
N VAL A 24 4.08 -2.93 7.82
CA VAL A 24 5.00 -4.07 7.69
C VAL A 24 6.43 -3.61 7.59
N LYS A 25 7.37 -4.46 7.98
CA LYS A 25 8.82 -4.22 7.88
C LYS A 25 9.44 -5.14 6.85
N GLU A 26 10.66 -4.77 6.41
CA GLU A 26 11.46 -5.62 5.55
C GLU A 26 11.72 -6.99 6.21
N GLY A 27 11.38 -8.07 5.50
CA GLY A 27 11.50 -9.44 6.01
C GLY A 27 10.25 -9.98 6.70
N ASP A 28 9.22 -9.16 6.91
CA ASP A 28 7.94 -9.65 7.44
C ASP A 28 7.20 -10.51 6.42
N THR A 29 6.46 -11.50 6.92
CA THR A 29 5.58 -12.35 6.10
C THR A 29 4.21 -11.69 5.99
N VAL A 30 3.76 -11.45 4.75
CA VAL A 30 2.46 -10.85 4.43
C VAL A 30 1.57 -11.87 3.75
N SER A 31 0.31 -11.92 4.18
CA SER A 31 -0.73 -12.81 3.65
C SER A 31 -1.85 -12.02 2.98
N SER A 32 -2.65 -12.70 2.17
CA SER A 32 -3.83 -12.10 1.55
C SER A 32 -4.82 -11.63 2.62
N GLY A 33 -5.16 -10.33 2.60
CA GLY A 33 -6.04 -9.70 3.57
C GLY A 33 -5.31 -8.90 4.65
N ASP A 34 -3.99 -8.99 4.73
CA ASP A 34 -3.20 -8.19 5.66
C ASP A 34 -3.10 -6.74 5.18
N ILE A 35 -3.15 -5.80 6.13
CA ILE A 35 -2.96 -4.38 5.87
C ILE A 35 -1.47 -4.07 5.97
N ILE A 36 -0.89 -3.64 4.85
CA ILE A 36 0.57 -3.47 4.72
C ILE A 36 1.02 -2.01 4.82
N ALA A 37 0.14 -1.07 4.46
CA ALA A 37 0.43 0.35 4.44
C ALA A 37 -0.85 1.18 4.58
N GLU A 38 -0.71 2.37 5.12
CA GLU A 38 -1.72 3.42 5.14
C GLU A 38 -1.35 4.48 4.10
N ILE A 39 -2.30 4.80 3.23
CA ILE A 39 -2.18 5.84 2.20
C ILE A 39 -3.15 6.96 2.57
N GLU A 40 -2.64 8.19 2.59
CA GLU A 40 -3.42 9.40 2.79
C GLU A 40 -3.58 10.12 1.45
N THR A 41 -4.79 10.60 1.20
CA THR A 41 -5.21 11.25 -0.04
C THR A 41 -5.76 12.62 0.34
N ASP A 42 -5.30 13.69 -0.31
CA ASP A 42 -5.98 14.99 -0.27
C ASP A 42 -7.18 15.01 -1.22
#